data_AF-A0A4Y2PDU4-F1
#
_entry.id   AF-A0A4Y2PDU4-F1
#
_cell.length_a   1.000
_cell.length_b   1.000
_cell.length_c   1.000
_cell.angle_alpha   90.00
_cell.angle_beta   90.00
_cell.angle_gamma   90.00
#
_symmetry.space_group_name_H-M   'P 1'
#
loop_
_entity.id
_entity.type
_entity.pdbx_description
1 polymer ?
#
loop_
_entity_poly.entity_id
_entity_poly.type
_entity_poly.pdbx_seq_one_letter_code
_entity_poly.pdbx_strand_id
1 'polypeptide(L)'
;SSLDISTWIRLEKPRTKSKRIDVYYYPPSKERLRSINDVKIYCQKNKLEFDPNQFNFKPTKANTRFEEKSECHNETSSDSVDEASFVNDIFQNEIYMTEIPKTFKETQISPDKEKWNEAMSEEIKLMQNRKVWDLVEPKSNMKVLGCRWVYNIKHDEKNNVKKYKSRLVAQGFKQRPGVDFTDVFAPLVNFDIIKFLFVLLVCILGWNHYQIDVKGAYLYGNLDIPIYMQQPEGFVLKGCEHYVCRLQKSIYGLHQSGRQWNLELSEILFGLGFHQNDLCNGLYTKSNCILLVYVDDIVVFSKSQSDLEN
;
A
#
# COMPACT_ATOMS: atom_id res chain seq x y z
N SER A 1 38.86 4.58 1.61
CA SER A 1 39.20 3.22 2.06
C SER A 1 38.42 2.26 1.21
N SER A 2 39.04 1.22 0.64
CA SER A 2 38.31 0.18 -0.08
C SER A 2 37.35 -0.51 0.89
N LEU A 3 36.16 -0.84 0.38
CA LEU A 3 35.14 -1.54 1.14
C LEU A 3 35.58 -3.00 1.34
N ASP A 4 35.88 -3.39 2.57
CA ASP A 4 36.10 -4.79 2.92
C ASP A 4 34.78 -5.44 3.34
N ILE A 5 34.07 -6.02 2.38
CA ILE A 5 32.77 -6.67 2.61
C ILE A 5 32.88 -7.90 3.52
N SER A 6 34.07 -8.50 3.68
CA SER A 6 34.26 -9.65 4.57
C SER A 6 33.95 -9.32 6.04
N THR A 7 34.00 -8.03 6.40
CA THR A 7 33.67 -7.52 7.73
C THR A 7 32.17 -7.30 7.96
N TRP A 8 31.33 -7.50 6.94
CA TRP A 8 29.89 -7.26 6.99
C TRP A 8 29.12 -8.56 7.25
N ILE A 9 28.07 -8.47 8.06
CA ILE A 9 27.21 -9.63 8.35
C ILE A 9 26.05 -9.66 7.36
N ARG A 10 25.91 -10.75 6.61
CA ARG A 10 24.73 -11.05 5.79
C ARG A 10 23.77 -11.94 6.58
N LEU A 11 22.51 -11.50 6.72
CA LEU A 11 21.47 -12.21 7.48
C LEU A 11 20.23 -12.48 6.61
N GLU A 12 19.76 -13.72 6.60
CA GLU A 12 18.49 -14.11 5.98
C GLU A 12 17.42 -14.29 7.06
N LYS A 13 16.26 -13.63 6.90
CA LYS A 13 15.15 -13.71 7.85
C LYS A 13 13.85 -14.14 7.15
N PRO A 14 13.30 -15.32 7.47
CA PRO A 14 11.99 -15.73 6.96
C PRO A 14 10.87 -14.87 7.56
N ARG A 15 9.85 -14.53 6.76
CA ARG A 15 8.65 -13.85 7.26
C ARG A 15 7.69 -14.86 7.88
N THR A 16 7.16 -14.55 9.07
CA THR A 16 6.24 -15.42 9.84
C THR A 16 4.93 -15.78 9.13
N LYS A 17 4.55 -15.06 8.06
CA LYS A 17 3.29 -15.28 7.31
C LYS A 17 3.49 -15.47 5.80
N SER A 18 4.73 -15.68 5.33
CA SER A 18 5.01 -15.81 3.90
C SER A 18 6.21 -16.72 3.64
N LYS A 19 6.24 -17.40 2.49
CA LYS A 19 7.41 -18.15 2.01
C LYS A 19 8.59 -17.24 1.60
N ARG A 20 8.44 -15.92 1.66
CA ARG A 20 9.50 -14.95 1.34
C ARG A 20 10.54 -14.88 2.47
N ILE A 21 11.81 -14.84 2.06
CA ILE A 21 12.98 -14.63 2.91
C ILE A 21 13.51 -13.22 2.61
N ASP A 22 13.62 -12.38 3.62
CA ASP A 22 14.27 -11.07 3.49
C ASP A 22 15.77 -11.21 3.77
N VAL A 23 16.62 -10.61 2.92
CA VAL A 23 18.08 -10.59 3.11
C VAL A 23 18.50 -9.21 3.59
N TYR A 24 19.38 -9.15 4.59
CA TYR A 24 19.92 -7.91 5.16
C TYR A 24 21.44 -7.97 5.20
N TYR A 25 22.08 -6.81 5.05
CA TYR A 25 23.49 -6.61 5.35
C TYR A 25 23.67 -5.67 6.53
N TYR A 26 24.67 -5.96 7.35
CA TYR A 26 25.06 -5.13 8.48
C TYR A 26 26.55 -4.80 8.36
N PRO A 27 26.92 -3.52 8.16
CA PRO A 27 28.29 -3.06 8.32
C PRO A 27 28.73 -3.14 9.80
N PRO A 28 30.02 -2.92 10.10
CA PRO A 28 30.53 -2.86 11.47
C PRO A 28 29.80 -1.85 12.39
N SER A 29 29.20 -0.81 11.81
CA SER A 29 28.35 0.18 12.50
C SER A 29 26.99 -0.38 12.95
N LYS A 30 26.64 -1.62 12.56
CA LYS A 30 25.38 -2.32 12.83
C LYS A 30 24.13 -1.66 12.24
N GLU A 31 24.29 -0.75 11.28
CA GLU A 31 23.17 -0.20 10.50
C GLU A 31 22.53 -1.29 9.63
N ARG A 32 21.21 -1.42 9.65
CA ARG A 32 20.53 -2.46 8.87
C ARG A 32 20.28 -1.98 7.44
N LEU A 33 20.95 -2.60 6.49
CA LEU A 33 20.81 -2.33 5.05
C LEU A 33 19.98 -3.45 4.41
N ARG A 34 18.89 -3.06 3.72
CA ARG A 34 17.86 -3.99 3.24
C ARG A 34 17.77 -4.05 1.72
N SER A 35 18.54 -3.23 1.03
CA SER A 35 18.59 -3.18 -0.43
C SER A 35 19.97 -2.74 -0.89
N ILE A 36 20.26 -2.95 -2.17
CA ILE A 36 21.47 -2.42 -2.80
C ILE A 36 21.54 -0.89 -2.72
N ASN A 37 20.38 -0.21 -2.75
CA ASN A 37 20.32 1.24 -2.63
C ASN A 37 20.68 1.71 -1.21
N ASP A 38 20.26 0.96 -0.19
CA ASP A 38 20.67 1.24 1.20
C ASP A 38 22.20 1.15 1.33
N VAL A 39 22.82 0.16 0.69
CA VAL A 39 24.29 0.00 0.63
C VAL A 39 24.93 1.18 -0.10
N LYS A 40 24.41 1.59 -1.26
CA LYS A 40 24.90 2.73 -2.01
C LYS A 40 24.87 4.02 -1.18
N ILE A 41 23.75 4.30 -0.51
CA ILE A 41 23.59 5.46 0.38
C ILE A 41 24.58 5.37 1.55
N TYR A 42 24.72 4.18 2.15
CA TYR A 42 25.67 3.96 3.23
C TYR A 42 27.12 4.22 2.78
N CYS A 43 27.53 3.70 1.61
CA CYS A 43 28.86 3.90 1.07
C CYS A 43 29.12 5.38 0.74
N GLN A 44 28.15 6.08 0.14
CA GLN A 44 28.25 7.52 -0.12
C GLN A 44 28.42 8.33 1.18
N LYS A 45 27.62 8.05 2.20
CA LYS A 45 27.68 8.71 3.51
C LYS A 45 29.02 8.51 4.21
N ASN A 46 29.60 7.32 4.07
CA ASN A 46 30.85 6.93 4.75
C ASN A 46 32.10 7.04 3.85
N LYS A 47 31.99 7.62 2.65
CA LYS A 47 33.09 7.76 1.67
C LYS A 47 33.80 6.43 1.37
N LEU A 48 33.00 5.37 1.21
CA LEU A 48 33.44 4.03 0.81
C LEU A 48 33.19 3.83 -0.68
N GLU A 49 34.07 3.05 -1.30
CA GLU A 49 33.89 2.60 -2.69
C GLU A 49 32.72 1.61 -2.77
N PHE A 50 31.80 1.83 -3.71
CA PHE A 50 30.61 1.00 -3.88
C PHE A 50 30.75 0.12 -5.11
N ASP A 51 30.78 -1.19 -4.89
CA ASP A 51 30.71 -2.20 -5.94
C ASP A 51 29.45 -3.05 -5.74
N PRO A 52 28.45 -2.95 -6.65
CA PRO A 52 27.19 -3.68 -6.52
C PRO A 52 27.36 -5.20 -6.60
N ASN A 53 28.40 -5.69 -7.28
CA ASN A 53 28.61 -7.13 -7.50
C ASN A 53 28.96 -7.88 -6.21
N GLN A 54 29.41 -7.17 -5.18
CA GLN A 54 29.74 -7.75 -3.88
C GLN A 54 28.48 -8.08 -3.05
N PHE A 55 27.31 -7.56 -3.41
CA PHE A 55 26.10 -7.67 -2.59
C PHE A 55 25.01 -8.47 -3.28
N ASN A 56 24.67 -9.63 -2.71
CA ASN A 56 23.54 -10.44 -3.13
C ASN A 56 22.38 -10.41 -2.11
N PHE A 57 21.26 -9.82 -2.50
CA PHE A 57 20.01 -9.75 -1.73
C PHE A 57 19.00 -10.86 -2.08
N LYS A 58 19.37 -11.80 -2.95
CA LYS A 58 18.59 -13.02 -3.20
C LYS A 58 18.88 -14.07 -2.11
N PRO A 59 17.89 -14.85 -1.65
CA PRO A 59 18.10 -15.91 -0.66
C PRO A 59 18.91 -17.08 -1.22
N THR A 60 19.78 -17.67 -0.41
CA THR A 60 20.69 -18.76 -0.82
C THR A 60 19.98 -20.10 -1.04
N LYS A 61 18.78 -20.30 -0.47
CA LYS A 61 17.96 -21.51 -0.68
C LYS A 61 16.63 -21.15 -1.36
N ALA A 62 16.64 -21.08 -2.68
CA ALA A 62 15.44 -21.26 -3.50
C ALA A 62 15.52 -22.64 -4.16
N ASN A 63 14.45 -23.42 -4.07
CA ASN A 63 14.33 -24.72 -4.73
C ASN A 63 14.68 -24.59 -6.21
N THR A 64 15.61 -25.44 -6.63
CA THR A 64 16.06 -25.72 -7.98
C THR A 64 14.92 -25.94 -8.95
N ARG A 65 14.95 -25.21 -10.07
CA ARG A 65 14.62 -25.69 -11.43
C ARG A 65 14.87 -24.55 -12.42
N PHE A 66 16.11 -24.44 -12.86
CA PHE A 66 16.43 -24.12 -14.25
C PHE A 66 17.77 -24.80 -14.50
N GLU A 67 17.70 -25.90 -15.25
CA GLU A 67 18.84 -26.68 -15.69
C GLU A 67 19.74 -25.82 -16.57
N GLU A 68 21.03 -25.91 -16.28
CA GLU A 68 22.12 -25.46 -17.12
C GLU A 68 22.01 -26.08 -18.51
N LYS A 69 22.20 -25.26 -19.55
CA LYS A 69 22.76 -25.72 -20.81
C LYS A 69 24.04 -24.93 -21.07
N SER A 70 25.17 -25.60 -20.80
CA SER A 70 26.41 -25.52 -21.58
C SER A 70 26.09 -25.85 -23.05
N GLU A 71 26.81 -25.46 -24.11
CA GLU A 71 28.17 -24.98 -24.39
C GLU A 71 28.08 -24.34 -25.81
N CYS A 72 28.63 -23.15 -26.06
CA CYS A 72 29.91 -22.88 -26.75
C CYS A 72 29.82 -22.68 -28.28
N HIS A 73 30.18 -21.48 -28.76
CA HIS A 73 31.10 -21.26 -29.88
C HIS A 73 31.54 -19.78 -29.92
N ASN A 74 32.84 -19.56 -29.83
CA ASN A 74 33.51 -18.28 -30.14
C ASN A 74 33.40 -18.00 -31.64
N GLU A 75 33.12 -16.77 -32.05
CA GLU A 75 33.91 -16.07 -33.09
C GLU A 75 33.87 -14.55 -32.83
N THR A 76 35.04 -13.95 -33.04
CA THR A 76 35.42 -12.56 -32.80
C THR A 76 34.87 -11.64 -33.89
N SER A 77 34.29 -10.49 -33.56
CA SER A 77 34.47 -9.27 -34.36
C SER A 77 34.17 -8.03 -33.52
N SER A 78 35.12 -7.10 -33.55
CA SER A 78 35.10 -5.79 -32.92
C SER A 78 33.93 -4.94 -33.38
N ASP A 79 33.21 -4.33 -32.43
CA ASP A 79 32.86 -2.91 -32.49
C ASP A 79 32.70 -2.38 -31.07
N SER A 80 33.58 -1.45 -30.72
CA SER A 80 33.67 -0.80 -29.42
C SER A 80 32.53 0.19 -29.23
N VAL A 81 31.49 -0.24 -28.54
CA VAL A 81 30.55 0.64 -27.82
C VAL A 81 30.38 0.03 -26.43
N ASP A 82 30.65 0.82 -25.39
CA ASP A 82 30.82 0.39 -23.99
C ASP A 82 29.75 -0.62 -23.52
N GLU A 83 30.05 -1.90 -23.69
CA GLU A 83 29.22 -3.05 -23.30
C GLU A 83 28.96 -3.01 -21.78
N ALA A 84 29.93 -2.51 -21.00
CA ALA A 84 29.77 -2.28 -19.58
C ALA A 84 28.76 -1.17 -19.24
N SER A 85 28.63 -0.13 -20.07
CA SER A 85 27.62 0.93 -19.88
C SER A 85 26.22 0.43 -20.23
N PHE A 86 26.10 -0.36 -21.29
CA PHE A 86 24.84 -0.95 -21.75
C PHE A 86 24.36 -2.05 -20.80
N VAL A 87 25.27 -2.91 -20.33
CA VAL A 87 24.96 -3.92 -19.30
C VAL A 87 24.63 -3.25 -17.99
N ASN A 88 25.30 -2.17 -17.59
CA ASN A 88 24.94 -1.42 -16.37
C ASN A 88 23.60 -0.70 -16.53
N ASP A 89 23.26 -0.15 -17.70
CA ASP A 89 21.93 0.43 -17.97
C ASP A 89 20.83 -0.63 -18.02
N ILE A 90 21.10 -1.83 -18.54
CA ILE A 90 20.19 -2.99 -18.48
C ILE A 90 20.03 -3.46 -17.04
N PHE A 91 21.11 -3.57 -16.26
CA PHE A 91 21.06 -4.01 -14.87
C PHE A 91 20.38 -2.97 -13.96
N GLN A 92 20.64 -1.68 -14.18
CA GLN A 92 19.91 -0.60 -13.51
C GLN A 92 18.44 -0.65 -13.92
N ASN A 93 18.11 -0.78 -15.20
CA ASN A 93 16.72 -0.93 -15.65
C ASN A 93 16.04 -2.17 -15.07
N GLU A 94 16.69 -3.33 -15.01
CA GLU A 94 16.14 -4.56 -14.41
C GLU A 94 15.97 -4.44 -12.89
N ILE A 95 16.89 -3.78 -12.19
CA ILE A 95 16.75 -3.47 -10.76
C ILE A 95 15.58 -2.49 -10.52
N TYR A 96 15.39 -1.49 -11.38
CA TYR A 96 14.25 -0.55 -11.32
C TYR A 96 12.93 -1.17 -11.77
N MET A 97 12.94 -2.19 -12.64
CA MET A 97 11.76 -2.93 -13.11
C MET A 97 11.18 -3.88 -12.05
N THR A 98 11.90 -4.12 -10.94
CA THR A 98 11.51 -5.16 -9.98
C THR A 98 11.08 -4.63 -8.60
N GLU A 99 11.55 -3.45 -8.17
CA GLU A 99 11.16 -2.88 -6.87
C GLU A 99 10.14 -1.75 -6.99
N ILE A 100 8.97 -1.95 -6.40
CA ILE A 100 7.95 -0.90 -6.25
C ILE A 100 8.58 0.29 -5.50
N PRO A 101 8.51 1.52 -6.06
CA PRO A 101 9.02 2.71 -5.40
C PRO A 101 8.48 2.86 -3.98
N LYS A 102 9.31 3.36 -3.07
CA LYS A 102 8.96 3.55 -1.65
C LYS A 102 8.74 5.02 -1.31
N THR A 103 9.23 5.93 -2.15
CA THR A 103 9.16 7.37 -1.96
C THR A 103 8.69 8.08 -3.23
N PHE A 104 8.16 9.29 -3.08
CA PHE A 104 7.80 10.13 -4.23
C PHE A 104 9.01 10.38 -5.14
N LYS A 105 10.16 10.71 -4.56
CA LYS A 105 11.40 10.96 -5.32
C LYS A 105 11.81 9.77 -6.19
N GLU A 106 11.67 8.55 -5.68
CA GLU A 106 11.92 7.33 -6.46
C GLU A 106 10.94 7.19 -7.64
N THR A 107 9.66 7.55 -7.48
CA THR A 107 8.72 7.53 -8.62
C THR A 107 9.11 8.52 -9.71
N GLN A 108 9.75 9.64 -9.37
CA GLN A 108 10.13 10.67 -10.33
C GLN A 108 11.36 10.31 -11.18
N ILE A 109 12.16 9.33 -10.74
CA ILE A 109 13.31 8.79 -11.49
C ILE A 109 13.04 7.40 -12.09
N SER A 110 11.86 6.83 -11.82
CA SER A 110 11.44 5.54 -12.36
C SER A 110 11.14 5.64 -13.87
N PRO A 111 11.44 4.60 -14.67
CA PRO A 111 11.02 4.55 -16.07
C PRO A 111 9.49 4.63 -16.23
N ASP A 112 8.73 4.17 -15.22
CA ASP A 112 7.27 4.23 -15.18
C ASP A 112 6.71 5.50 -14.52
N LYS A 113 7.50 6.58 -14.44
CA LYS A 113 7.14 7.87 -13.81
C LYS A 113 5.72 8.34 -14.17
N GLU A 114 5.38 8.34 -15.45
CA GLU A 114 4.09 8.87 -15.90
C GLU A 114 2.91 8.04 -15.36
N LYS A 115 3.07 6.71 -15.27
CA LYS A 115 2.05 5.82 -14.70
C LYS A 115 1.89 6.04 -13.20
N TRP A 116 2.97 6.33 -12.48
CA TRP A 116 2.92 6.71 -11.06
C TRP A 116 2.27 8.07 -10.84
N ASN A 117 2.59 9.06 -11.68
CA ASN A 117 2.00 10.41 -11.64
C ASN A 117 0.49 10.37 -11.93
N GLU A 118 0.07 9.57 -12.91
CA GLU A 118 -1.34 9.32 -13.20
C GLU A 118 -2.04 8.70 -11.99
N ALA A 119 -1.47 7.64 -11.41
CA ALA A 119 -2.05 6.98 -10.23
C ALA A 119 -2.15 7.90 -9.01
N MET A 120 -1.15 8.77 -8.77
CA MET A 120 -1.23 9.78 -7.71
C MET A 120 -2.28 10.85 -8.01
N SER A 121 -2.38 11.28 -9.27
CA SER A 121 -3.38 12.26 -9.70
C SER A 121 -4.80 11.72 -9.57
N GLU A 122 -5.05 10.44 -9.88
CA GLU A 122 -6.33 9.79 -9.64
C GLU A 122 -6.72 9.81 -8.15
N GLU A 123 -5.77 9.51 -7.26
CA GLU A 123 -6.00 9.53 -5.81
C GLU A 123 -6.32 10.95 -5.32
N ILE A 124 -5.55 11.96 -5.73
CA ILE A 124 -5.82 13.36 -5.36
C ILE A 124 -7.18 13.82 -5.90
N LYS A 125 -7.53 13.50 -7.15
CA LYS A 125 -8.86 13.81 -7.71
C LYS A 125 -9.98 13.15 -6.90
N LEU A 126 -9.80 11.89 -6.48
CA LEU A 126 -10.76 11.22 -5.61
C LEU A 126 -10.92 11.97 -4.28
N MET A 127 -9.81 12.38 -3.65
CA MET A 127 -9.81 13.13 -2.39
C MET A 127 -10.44 14.52 -2.53
N GLN A 128 -10.20 15.22 -3.63
CA GLN A 128 -10.82 16.51 -3.96
C GLN A 128 -12.34 16.37 -4.16
N ASN A 129 -12.78 15.39 -4.94
CA ASN A 129 -14.20 15.12 -5.18
C ASN A 129 -14.95 14.80 -3.89
N ARG A 130 -14.27 14.14 -2.94
CA ARG A 130 -14.81 13.80 -1.61
C ARG A 130 -14.67 14.92 -0.58
N LYS A 131 -14.07 16.06 -0.96
CA LYS A 131 -13.79 17.19 -0.05
C LYS A 131 -13.06 16.72 1.22
N VAL A 132 -12.05 15.87 1.04
CA VAL A 132 -11.35 15.22 2.17
C VAL A 132 -10.68 16.25 3.07
N TRP A 133 -10.20 17.36 2.51
CA TRP A 133 -9.61 18.45 3.28
C TRP A 133 -9.87 19.82 2.67
N ASP A 134 -9.76 20.84 3.51
CA ASP A 134 -9.59 22.23 3.10
C ASP A 134 -8.16 22.67 3.35
N LEU A 135 -7.64 23.57 2.50
CA LEU A 135 -6.33 24.16 2.72
C LEU A 135 -6.46 25.38 3.65
N VAL A 136 -5.67 25.43 4.72
CA VAL A 136 -5.73 26.50 5.74
C VAL A 136 -4.34 26.95 6.17
N GLU A 137 -4.23 28.22 6.60
CA GLU A 137 -3.01 28.70 7.24
C GLU A 137 -2.80 28.01 8.59
N PRO A 138 -1.58 27.51 8.87
CA PRO A 138 -1.29 26.92 10.16
C PRO A 138 -1.30 27.97 11.26
N LYS A 139 -2.04 27.71 12.33
CA LYS A 139 -1.99 28.54 13.55
C LYS A 139 -0.75 28.19 14.38
N SER A 140 -0.28 29.15 15.18
CA SER A 140 0.82 28.91 16.11
C SER A 140 0.50 27.74 17.06
N ASN A 141 1.46 26.84 17.28
CA ASN A 141 1.34 25.62 18.09
C ASN A 141 0.39 24.52 17.55
N MET A 142 0.00 24.57 16.28
CA MET A 142 -0.82 23.52 15.68
C MET A 142 0.00 22.25 15.40
N LYS A 143 -0.51 21.09 15.83
CA LYS A 143 0.11 19.80 15.50
C LYS A 143 -0.26 19.39 14.09
N VAL A 144 0.73 19.28 13.22
CA VAL A 144 0.55 18.88 11.82
C VAL A 144 1.15 17.49 11.61
N LEU A 145 0.33 16.54 11.15
CA LEU A 145 0.78 15.21 10.77
C LEU A 145 1.51 15.28 9.42
N GLY A 146 2.55 14.47 9.26
CA GLY A 146 3.08 14.20 7.93
C GLY A 146 2.15 13.26 7.15
N CYS A 147 2.38 13.16 5.85
CA CYS A 147 1.78 12.14 5.01
C CYS A 147 2.85 11.47 4.15
N ARG A 148 2.52 10.34 3.54
CA ARG A 148 3.37 9.65 2.58
C ARG A 148 2.53 8.97 1.52
N TRP A 149 3.14 8.79 0.36
CA TRP A 149 2.61 7.91 -0.66
C TRP A 149 2.93 6.44 -0.35
N VAL A 150 1.98 5.56 -0.66
CA VAL A 150 2.13 4.12 -0.68
C VAL A 150 1.78 3.62 -2.06
N TYR A 151 2.75 2.95 -2.69
CA TYR A 151 2.68 2.51 -4.07
C TYR A 151 2.43 1.01 -4.15
N ASN A 152 1.72 0.59 -5.19
CA ASN A 152 1.50 -0.80 -5.51
C ASN A 152 1.24 -0.98 -7.02
N ILE A 153 1.58 -2.14 -7.55
CA ILE A 153 1.24 -2.54 -8.92
C ILE A 153 0.29 -3.73 -8.83
N LYS A 154 -0.95 -3.56 -9.32
CA LYS A 154 -1.91 -4.65 -9.47
C LYS A 154 -1.57 -5.42 -10.74
N HIS A 155 -1.50 -6.74 -10.62
CA HIS A 155 -1.29 -7.65 -11.73
C HIS A 155 -2.58 -8.42 -12.03
N ASP A 156 -2.74 -8.88 -13.27
CA ASP A 156 -3.81 -9.81 -13.65
C ASP A 156 -3.45 -11.27 -13.28
N GLU A 157 -4.35 -12.21 -13.61
CA GLU A 157 -4.15 -13.65 -13.35
C GLU A 157 -2.97 -14.25 -14.12
N LYS A 158 -2.60 -13.63 -15.24
CA LYS A 158 -1.45 -13.99 -16.07
C LYS A 158 -0.16 -13.28 -15.61
N ASN A 159 -0.22 -12.60 -14.47
CA ASN A 159 0.86 -11.82 -13.88
C ASN A 159 1.33 -10.62 -14.74
N ASN A 160 0.50 -10.15 -15.67
CA ASN A 160 0.77 -8.91 -16.40
C ASN A 160 0.36 -7.69 -15.57
N VAL A 161 1.07 -6.58 -15.75
CA VAL A 161 0.75 -5.32 -15.09
C VAL A 161 -0.64 -4.84 -15.55
N LYS A 162 -1.58 -4.83 -14.61
CA LYS A 162 -2.97 -4.39 -14.85
C LYS A 162 -3.16 -2.91 -14.51
N LYS A 163 -2.60 -2.46 -13.38
CA LYS A 163 -2.80 -1.07 -12.91
C LYS A 163 -1.75 -0.63 -11.89
N TYR A 164 -1.23 0.58 -12.06
CA TYR A 164 -0.47 1.31 -11.04
C TYR A 164 -1.43 1.91 -10.01
N LYS A 165 -1.09 1.79 -8.73
CA LYS A 165 -1.91 2.28 -7.63
C LYS A 165 -1.06 3.06 -6.64
N SER A 166 -1.47 4.30 -6.40
CA SER A 166 -0.88 5.18 -5.38
C SER A 166 -1.95 5.51 -4.36
N ARG A 167 -1.61 5.47 -3.08
CA ARG A 167 -2.49 5.88 -1.98
C ARG A 167 -1.78 6.90 -1.12
N LEU A 168 -2.50 7.95 -0.74
CA LEU A 168 -1.99 8.91 0.24
C LEU A 168 -2.36 8.45 1.65
N VAL A 169 -1.36 8.37 2.52
CA VAL A 169 -1.49 7.81 3.86
C VAL A 169 -0.97 8.83 4.88
N ALA A 170 -1.80 9.17 5.87
CA ALA A 170 -1.38 9.97 7.01
C ALA A 170 -0.36 9.21 7.87
N GLN A 171 0.58 9.95 8.46
CA GLN A 171 1.49 9.42 9.48
C GLN A 171 0.78 9.35 10.85
N GLY A 172 -0.35 8.64 10.93
CA GLY A 172 -1.18 8.61 12.13
C GLY A 172 -0.54 7.94 13.34
N PHE A 173 0.57 7.20 13.18
CA PHE A 173 1.39 6.73 14.31
C PHE A 173 1.93 7.86 15.21
N LYS A 174 1.87 9.12 14.75
CA LYS A 174 2.20 10.31 15.55
C LYS A 174 1.00 10.85 16.33
N GLN A 175 -0.21 10.30 16.18
CA GLN A 175 -1.40 10.70 16.92
C GLN A 175 -1.32 10.23 18.37
N ARG A 176 -2.01 10.96 19.26
CA ARG A 176 -2.11 10.67 20.69
C ARG A 176 -3.56 10.30 21.05
N PRO A 177 -3.79 9.15 21.70
CA PRO A 177 -5.09 8.81 22.28
C PRO A 177 -5.57 9.91 23.24
N GLY A 178 -6.86 10.19 23.24
CA GLY A 178 -7.51 11.23 24.06
C GLY A 178 -7.28 12.67 23.59
N VAL A 179 -6.48 12.89 22.54
CA VAL A 179 -6.23 14.22 21.95
C VAL A 179 -6.56 14.24 20.47
N ASP A 180 -5.96 13.32 19.70
CA ASP A 180 -6.08 13.28 18.24
C ASP A 180 -7.12 12.23 17.77
N PHE A 181 -7.56 11.36 18.69
CA PHE A 181 -8.64 10.38 18.55
C PHE A 181 -9.07 9.89 19.94
N THR A 182 -10.32 9.42 20.06
CA THR A 182 -10.85 8.79 21.28
C THR A 182 -11.00 7.29 21.08
N ASP A 183 -11.96 6.88 20.26
CA ASP A 183 -12.28 5.49 19.97
C ASP A 183 -11.78 5.08 18.58
N VAL A 184 -11.31 3.84 18.46
CA VAL A 184 -10.77 3.28 17.21
C VAL A 184 -11.44 1.96 16.81
N PHE A 185 -12.31 1.42 17.67
CA PHE A 185 -12.96 0.16 17.42
C PHE A 185 -13.90 0.27 16.22
N ALA A 186 -13.75 -0.65 15.27
CA ALA A 186 -14.63 -0.81 14.13
C ALA A 186 -15.11 -2.27 14.10
N PRO A 187 -16.41 -2.54 14.26
CA PRO A 187 -16.94 -3.89 14.18
C PRO A 187 -16.71 -4.48 12.79
N LEU A 188 -16.13 -5.67 12.75
CA LEU A 188 -15.91 -6.44 11.54
C LEU A 188 -16.55 -7.81 11.69
N VAL A 189 -17.14 -8.30 10.61
CA VAL A 189 -17.61 -9.68 10.56
C VAL A 189 -16.43 -10.64 10.65
N ASN A 190 -16.59 -11.75 11.37
CA ASN A 190 -15.60 -12.81 11.37
C ASN A 190 -15.60 -13.51 10.00
N PHE A 191 -14.40 -13.72 9.44
CA PHE A 191 -14.24 -14.39 8.15
C PHE A 191 -14.82 -15.82 8.14
N ASP A 192 -14.86 -16.51 9.28
CA ASP A 192 -15.51 -17.83 9.39
C ASP A 192 -17.03 -17.75 9.19
N ILE A 193 -17.66 -16.65 9.62
CA ILE A 193 -19.09 -16.40 9.39
C ILE A 193 -19.35 -16.13 7.92
N ILE A 194 -18.47 -15.37 7.25
CA ILE A 194 -18.56 -15.16 5.79
C ILE A 194 -18.54 -16.51 5.07
N LYS A 195 -17.53 -17.35 5.34
CA LYS A 195 -17.43 -18.68 4.71
C LYS A 195 -18.64 -19.55 5.01
N PHE A 196 -19.09 -19.59 6.26
CA PHE A 196 -20.24 -20.37 6.67
C PHE A 196 -21.50 -19.96 5.91
N LEU A 197 -21.77 -18.64 5.81
CA LEU A 197 -22.93 -18.13 5.09
C LEU A 197 -22.84 -18.37 3.58
N PHE A 198 -21.65 -18.33 2.98
CA PHE A 198 -21.49 -18.75 1.58
C PHE A 198 -21.86 -20.22 1.38
N VAL A 199 -21.34 -21.13 2.22
CA VAL A 199 -21.66 -22.56 2.12
C VAL A 199 -23.15 -22.79 2.34
N LEU A 200 -23.73 -22.21 3.39
CA LEU A 200 -25.12 -22.42 3.74
C LEU A 200 -26.09 -21.77 2.74
N LEU A 201 -25.98 -20.46 2.54
CA LEU A 201 -26.96 -19.70 1.76
C LEU A 201 -26.78 -19.95 0.26
N VAL A 202 -25.55 -19.91 -0.26
CA VAL A 202 -25.31 -20.02 -1.70
C VAL A 202 -25.24 -21.47 -2.13
N CYS A 203 -24.34 -22.27 -1.54
CA CYS A 203 -24.10 -23.64 -2.04
C CYS A 203 -25.22 -24.62 -1.68
N ILE A 204 -25.79 -24.54 -0.47
CA ILE A 204 -26.83 -25.47 -0.02
C ILE A 204 -28.24 -24.97 -0.36
N LEU A 205 -28.53 -23.70 -0.08
CA LEU A 205 -29.88 -23.14 -0.24
C LEU A 205 -30.10 -22.43 -1.58
N GLY A 206 -29.07 -22.27 -2.42
CA GLY A 206 -29.20 -21.68 -3.75
C GLY A 206 -29.54 -20.18 -3.76
N TRP A 207 -29.19 -19.44 -2.72
CA TRP A 207 -29.39 -17.99 -2.66
C TRP A 207 -28.43 -17.27 -3.61
N ASN A 208 -28.87 -16.13 -4.11
CA ASN A 208 -28.07 -15.21 -4.90
C ASN A 208 -27.14 -14.40 -3.98
N HIS A 209 -26.03 -13.91 -4.53
CA HIS A 209 -25.15 -13.01 -3.82
C HIS A 209 -24.47 -11.98 -4.73
N TYR A 210 -24.13 -10.82 -4.16
CA TYR A 210 -23.26 -9.82 -4.78
C TYR A 210 -22.13 -9.42 -3.84
N GLN A 211 -20.97 -9.11 -4.44
CA GLN A 211 -19.82 -8.53 -3.73
C GLN A 211 -19.60 -7.10 -4.21
N ILE A 212 -19.41 -6.19 -3.27
CA ILE A 212 -19.24 -4.77 -3.50
C ILE A 212 -17.93 -4.33 -2.84
N ASP A 213 -16.98 -3.82 -3.64
CA ASP A 213 -15.75 -3.18 -3.17
C ASP A 213 -15.96 -1.66 -3.13
N VAL A 214 -16.00 -1.07 -1.93
CA VAL A 214 -16.21 0.36 -1.78
C VAL A 214 -14.90 1.11 -2.04
N LYS A 215 -14.78 1.67 -3.25
CA LYS A 215 -13.62 2.49 -3.63
C LYS A 215 -13.46 3.69 -2.69
N GLY A 216 -12.36 3.69 -1.95
CA GLY A 216 -12.01 4.80 -1.05
C GLY A 216 -12.86 4.85 0.21
N ALA A 217 -13.30 3.70 0.73
CA ALA A 217 -14.13 3.56 1.94
C ALA A 217 -13.83 4.57 3.06
N TYR A 218 -12.57 4.70 3.48
CA TYR A 218 -12.21 5.62 4.58
C TYR A 218 -12.50 7.10 4.28
N LEU A 219 -12.50 7.51 3.01
CA LEU A 219 -12.75 8.90 2.61
C LEU A 219 -14.22 9.32 2.78
N TYR A 220 -15.12 8.39 3.09
CA TYR A 220 -16.51 8.71 3.41
C TYR A 220 -16.69 9.10 4.88
N GLY A 221 -15.93 8.48 5.79
CA GLY A 221 -16.05 8.72 7.22
C GLY A 221 -15.64 10.13 7.62
N ASN A 222 -16.55 10.86 8.26
CA ASN A 222 -16.28 12.18 8.81
C ASN A 222 -15.28 12.11 9.98
N LEU A 223 -14.47 13.15 10.18
CA LEU A 223 -13.65 13.28 11.38
C LEU A 223 -14.42 14.08 12.44
N ASP A 224 -14.42 13.55 13.66
CA ASP A 224 -14.96 14.15 14.88
C ASP A 224 -13.98 15.13 15.54
N ILE A 225 -12.69 14.89 15.36
CA ILE A 225 -11.61 15.73 15.89
C ILE A 225 -10.85 16.41 14.74
N PRO A 226 -10.57 17.72 14.81
CA PRO A 226 -9.78 18.41 13.80
C PRO A 226 -8.37 17.81 13.67
N ILE A 227 -8.05 17.29 12.49
CA ILE A 227 -6.71 16.78 12.17
C ILE A 227 -6.11 17.62 11.06
N TYR A 228 -4.85 18.00 11.25
CA TYR A 228 -4.08 18.75 10.27
C TYR A 228 -2.97 17.88 9.70
N MET A 229 -2.77 17.97 8.39
CA MET A 229 -1.80 17.18 7.66
C MET A 229 -1.01 18.09 6.72
N GLN A 230 0.29 17.81 6.55
CA GLN A 230 1.09 18.46 5.52
C GLN A 230 0.50 18.20 4.14
N GLN A 231 0.72 19.13 3.21
CA GLN A 231 0.33 18.91 1.82
C GLN A 231 1.11 17.71 1.24
N PRO A 232 0.46 16.89 0.39
CA PRO A 232 1.11 15.75 -0.25
C PRO A 232 2.31 16.18 -1.12
N GLU A 233 3.43 15.46 -0.98
CA GLU A 233 4.61 15.67 -1.82
C GLU A 233 4.25 15.49 -3.29
N GLY A 234 4.67 16.42 -4.14
CA GLY A 234 4.32 16.48 -5.57
C GLY A 234 3.00 17.20 -5.89
N PHE A 235 2.19 17.54 -4.88
CA PHE A 235 0.86 18.16 -5.05
C PHE A 235 0.66 19.37 -4.13
N VAL A 236 1.75 20.04 -3.75
CA VAL A 236 1.72 21.28 -2.98
C VAL A 236 1.18 22.42 -3.85
N LEU A 237 0.25 23.21 -3.32
CA LEU A 237 -0.31 24.36 -4.03
C LEU A 237 0.70 25.51 -4.08
N LYS A 238 1.06 25.93 -5.30
CA LYS A 238 1.98 27.04 -5.54
C LYS A 238 1.45 28.34 -4.92
N GLY A 239 2.29 29.04 -4.16
CA GLY A 239 1.95 30.25 -3.42
C GLY A 239 1.30 30.00 -2.04
N CYS A 240 0.96 28.76 -1.73
CA CYS A 240 0.40 28.34 -0.43
C CYS A 240 1.26 27.22 0.18
N GLU A 241 2.57 27.21 -0.06
CA GLU A 241 3.47 26.12 0.36
C GLU A 241 3.49 25.91 1.88
N HIS A 242 3.25 26.98 2.65
CA HIS A 242 3.19 26.98 4.11
C HIS A 242 1.82 26.57 4.67
N TYR A 243 0.79 26.48 3.83
CA TYR A 243 -0.54 26.05 4.26
C TYR A 243 -0.55 24.53 4.52
N VAL A 244 -1.56 24.08 5.28
CA VAL A 244 -1.76 22.67 5.60
C VAL A 244 -3.18 22.22 5.29
N CYS A 245 -3.35 20.91 5.11
CA CYS A 245 -4.64 20.27 4.89
C CYS A 245 -5.34 20.10 6.25
N ARG A 246 -6.47 20.78 6.47
CA ARG A 246 -7.42 20.44 7.55
C ARG A 246 -8.32 19.32 7.05
N LEU A 247 -8.11 18.11 7.57
CA LEU A 247 -8.88 16.94 7.18
C LEU A 247 -10.32 17.06 7.70
N GLN A 248 -11.29 16.93 6.80
CA GLN A 248 -12.72 16.80 7.07
C GLN A 248 -13.15 15.33 7.11
N LYS A 249 -12.50 14.51 6.29
CA LYS A 249 -12.74 13.07 6.16
C LYS A 249 -11.54 12.28 6.63
N SER A 250 -11.78 11.07 7.11
CA SER A 250 -10.71 10.17 7.51
C SER A 250 -9.95 9.68 6.29
N ILE A 251 -8.65 9.39 6.44
CA ILE A 251 -7.82 8.82 5.37
C ILE A 251 -7.03 7.64 5.89
N TYR A 252 -6.43 6.85 4.99
CA TYR A 252 -5.56 5.75 5.41
C TYR A 252 -4.46 6.24 6.36
N GLY A 253 -4.17 5.43 7.37
CA GLY A 253 -3.07 5.67 8.31
C GLY A 253 -3.44 6.44 9.57
N LEU A 254 -4.64 7.04 9.65
CA LEU A 254 -5.17 7.53 10.93
C LEU A 254 -5.71 6.35 11.77
N HIS A 255 -5.65 6.49 13.08
CA HIS A 255 -6.10 5.44 14.00
C HIS A 255 -7.62 5.20 13.94
N GLN A 256 -8.42 6.25 13.75
CA GLN A 256 -9.88 6.18 13.76
C GLN A 256 -10.53 5.86 12.41
N SER A 257 -9.77 5.73 11.31
CA SER A 257 -10.37 5.67 9.96
C SER A 257 -11.33 4.51 9.76
N GLY A 258 -10.99 3.33 10.30
CA GLY A 258 -11.87 2.17 10.23
C GLY A 258 -13.19 2.43 10.97
N ARG A 259 -13.14 3.09 12.12
CA ARG A 259 -14.33 3.44 12.92
C ARG A 259 -15.19 4.47 12.20
N GLN A 260 -14.58 5.56 11.70
CA GLN A 260 -15.33 6.62 11.03
C GLN A 260 -16.01 6.11 9.75
N TRP A 261 -15.36 5.21 9.01
CA TRP A 261 -15.99 4.52 7.91
C TRP A 261 -17.16 3.64 8.36
N ASN A 262 -16.95 2.84 9.40
CA ASN A 262 -18.02 1.96 9.89
C ASN A 262 -19.26 2.76 10.34
N LEU A 263 -19.09 3.86 11.08
CA LEU A 263 -20.20 4.71 11.51
C LEU A 263 -21.00 5.26 10.33
N GLU A 264 -20.30 5.84 9.34
CA GLU A 264 -20.93 6.37 8.13
C GLU A 264 -21.68 5.28 7.36
N LEU A 265 -21.07 4.09 7.19
CA LEU A 265 -21.71 2.97 6.53
C LEU A 265 -22.93 2.46 7.30
N SER A 266 -22.84 2.34 8.62
CA SER A 266 -23.96 1.91 9.48
C SER A 266 -25.14 2.86 9.37
N GLU A 267 -24.91 4.18 9.36
CA GLU A 267 -25.98 5.18 9.18
C GLU A 267 -26.64 5.06 7.81
N ILE A 268 -25.85 4.91 6.74
CA ILE A 268 -26.38 4.70 5.38
C ILE A 268 -27.21 3.42 5.32
N LEU A 269 -26.70 2.30 5.83
CA LEU A 269 -27.39 1.01 5.85
C LEU A 269 -28.70 1.10 6.64
N PHE A 270 -28.69 1.77 7.79
CA PHE A 270 -29.89 2.02 8.58
C PHE A 270 -30.94 2.82 7.78
N GLY A 271 -30.52 3.89 7.10
CA GLY A 271 -31.41 4.66 6.21
C GLY A 271 -31.98 3.85 5.05
N LEU A 272 -31.25 2.83 4.58
CA LEU A 272 -31.72 1.87 3.57
C LEU A 272 -32.64 0.78 4.16
N GLY A 273 -32.90 0.78 5.47
CA GLY A 273 -33.75 -0.19 6.17
C GLY A 273 -33.04 -1.47 6.60
N PHE A 274 -31.71 -1.49 6.58
CA PHE A 274 -30.93 -2.57 7.17
C PHE A 274 -30.73 -2.36 8.67
N HIS A 275 -30.88 -3.44 9.43
CA HIS A 275 -30.63 -3.43 10.86
C HIS A 275 -29.44 -4.32 11.19
N GLN A 276 -28.50 -3.78 11.97
CA GLN A 276 -27.37 -4.54 12.48
C GLN A 276 -27.86 -5.64 13.41
N ASN A 277 -27.22 -6.80 13.34
CA ASN A 277 -27.51 -7.91 14.24
C ASN A 277 -26.77 -7.74 15.58
N ASP A 278 -27.48 -7.92 16.69
CA ASP A 278 -26.93 -7.74 18.03
C ASP A 278 -25.89 -8.80 18.42
N LEU A 279 -25.92 -9.98 17.79
CA LEU A 279 -25.06 -11.11 18.11
C LEU A 279 -23.86 -11.24 17.17
N CYS A 280 -23.86 -10.54 16.04
CA CYS A 280 -22.81 -10.63 15.03
C CYS A 280 -22.43 -9.26 14.46
N ASN A 281 -21.22 -8.82 14.81
CA ASN A 281 -20.62 -7.62 14.23
C ASN A 281 -20.56 -7.69 12.71
N GLY A 282 -20.81 -6.55 12.05
CA GLY A 282 -20.75 -6.44 10.59
C GLY A 282 -21.83 -7.20 9.84
N LEU A 283 -22.77 -7.87 10.52
CA LEU A 283 -23.92 -8.51 9.89
C LEU A 283 -25.15 -7.60 10.00
N TYR A 284 -25.82 -7.39 8.87
CA TYR A 284 -27.02 -6.61 8.74
C TYR A 284 -28.11 -7.42 8.06
N THR A 285 -29.37 -7.16 8.39
CA THR A 285 -30.52 -7.83 7.79
C THR A 285 -31.58 -6.83 7.37
N LYS A 286 -32.25 -7.11 6.25
CA LYS A 286 -33.41 -6.37 5.75
C LYS A 286 -34.29 -7.34 4.99
N SER A 287 -35.49 -7.63 5.48
CA SER A 287 -36.42 -8.58 4.85
C SER A 287 -35.75 -9.93 4.51
N ASN A 288 -35.58 -10.26 3.23
CA ASN A 288 -34.93 -11.49 2.77
C ASN A 288 -33.43 -11.33 2.45
N CYS A 289 -32.84 -10.17 2.75
CA CYS A 289 -31.44 -9.86 2.48
C CYS A 289 -30.59 -9.94 3.74
N ILE A 290 -29.41 -10.56 3.61
CA ILE A 290 -28.37 -10.59 4.63
C ILE A 290 -27.14 -9.90 4.04
N LEU A 291 -26.60 -8.91 4.74
CA LEU A 291 -25.45 -8.13 4.31
C LEU A 291 -24.32 -8.29 5.33
N LEU A 292 -23.12 -8.61 4.85
CA LEU A 292 -21.91 -8.73 5.65
C LEU A 292 -20.92 -7.64 5.25
N VAL A 293 -20.37 -6.93 6.24
CA VAL A 293 -19.35 -5.89 6.06
C VAL A 293 -18.02 -6.39 6.60
N TYR A 294 -17.01 -6.40 5.73
CA TYR A 294 -15.62 -6.67 6.06
C TYR A 294 -14.72 -5.54 5.54
N VAL A 295 -14.51 -4.51 6.36
CA VAL A 295 -13.73 -3.32 6.01
C VAL A 295 -14.32 -2.61 4.78
N ASP A 296 -13.67 -2.67 3.61
CA ASP A 296 -14.09 -2.08 2.34
C ASP A 296 -14.91 -3.03 1.46
N ASP A 297 -14.94 -4.32 1.79
CA ASP A 297 -15.71 -5.34 1.10
C ASP A 297 -17.09 -5.54 1.77
N ILE A 298 -18.13 -5.60 0.95
CA ILE A 298 -19.50 -5.90 1.37
C ILE A 298 -20.01 -7.09 0.57
N VAL A 299 -20.63 -8.05 1.25
CA VAL A 299 -21.30 -9.18 0.60
C VAL A 299 -22.78 -9.13 0.95
N VAL A 300 -23.64 -9.17 -0.07
CA VAL A 300 -25.10 -9.21 0.11
C VAL A 300 -25.61 -10.55 -0.40
N PHE A 301 -26.43 -11.21 0.38
CA PHE A 301 -27.13 -12.46 0.05
C PHE A 301 -28.63 -12.20 0.00
N SER A 302 -29.32 -12.82 -0.96
CA SER A 302 -30.79 -12.81 -1.00
C SER A 302 -31.36 -14.06 -1.65
N LYS A 303 -32.57 -14.44 -1.24
CA LYS A 303 -33.38 -15.47 -1.92
C LYS A 303 -33.81 -15.04 -3.33
N SER A 304 -33.98 -13.74 -3.54
CA SER A 304 -34.59 -13.14 -4.72
C SER A 304 -33.55 -12.26 -5.43
N GLN A 305 -33.43 -12.43 -6.75
CA GLN A 305 -32.55 -11.59 -7.56
C GLN A 305 -33.05 -10.14 -7.59
N SER A 306 -34.37 -9.92 -7.64
CA SER A 306 -34.94 -8.56 -7.61
C SER A 306 -34.65 -7.85 -6.29
N ASP A 307 -34.55 -8.58 -5.18
CA ASP A 307 -34.25 -7.99 -3.87
C ASP A 307 -32.76 -7.58 -3.75
N LEU A 308 -31.89 -8.11 -4.61
CA LEU A 308 -30.48 -7.68 -4.69
C LEU A 308 -30.29 -6.45 -5.59
N GLU A 309 -31.15 -6.29 -6.60
CA GLU A 309 -31.07 -5.19 -7.56
C GLU A 309 -31.68 -3.89 -7.04
N ASN A 310 -32.56 -3.95 -6.03
CA ASN A 310 -33.24 -2.82 -5.39
C ASN A 310 -32.59 -2.41 -4.06
#